data_AF-A0A372Q5C7-F1
#
_entry.id   AF-A0A372Q5C7-F1
#
_cell.length_a   1.000
_cell.length_b   1.000
_cell.length_c   1.000
_cell.angle_alpha   90.00
_cell.angle_beta   90.00
_cell.angle_gamma   90.00
#
_symmetry.space_group_name_H-M   'P 1'
#
loop_
_entity.id
_entity.type
_entity.pdbx_description
1 polymer ?
#
loop_
_entity_poly.entity_id
_entity_poly.type
_entity_poly.pdbx_seq_one_letter_code
_entity_poly.pdbx_strand_id
1 'polypeptide(L)'
;MPAETKLIPAEISMVGVRERTSYLIEEKLIVVKYALVNGRNAAARYFDLNAPMIRRWIKQSDDWKKENKKKKHIGSGRKAFYPKAEDKLYKWIIDQRKKGLAVNYTMVKLQIHKILKEPVIQRLYPTGDDEF
;
A
#
# COMPACT_ATOMS: atom_id res chain seq x y z
N MET A 1 -42.30 18.37 2.21
CA MET A 1 -41.21 18.19 1.24
C MET A 1 -40.03 17.53 1.96
N PRO A 2 -39.91 16.19 2.02
CA PRO A 2 -38.71 15.60 2.57
C PRO A 2 -37.66 15.45 1.45
N ALA A 3 -36.48 16.00 1.69
CA ALA A 3 -35.32 15.89 0.80
C ALA A 3 -34.88 14.43 0.70
N GLU A 4 -34.69 13.97 -0.53
CA GLU A 4 -34.22 12.63 -0.88
C GLU A 4 -32.86 12.34 -0.22
N THR A 5 -32.89 11.50 0.80
CA THR A 5 -31.71 10.87 1.37
C THR A 5 -31.17 9.88 0.34
N LYS A 6 -30.11 10.29 -0.37
CA LYS A 6 -29.39 9.41 -1.30
C LYS A 6 -28.96 8.14 -0.57
N LEU A 7 -29.63 7.05 -0.92
CA LEU A 7 -29.31 5.66 -0.60
C LEU A 7 -27.82 5.40 -0.85
N ILE A 8 -27.10 5.07 0.22
CA ILE A 8 -25.78 4.41 0.17
C ILE A 8 -25.97 3.05 0.85
N PRO A 9 -25.43 1.94 0.31
CA PRO A 9 -25.91 0.59 0.60
C PRO A 9 -25.77 0.23 2.08
N ALA A 10 -26.84 -0.33 2.64
CA ALA A 10 -27.00 -0.73 4.03
C ALA A 10 -26.18 -1.97 4.46
N GLU A 11 -25.16 -2.38 3.70
CA GLU A 11 -24.51 -3.69 3.87
C GLU A 11 -23.09 -3.68 4.46
N ILE A 12 -22.51 -2.52 4.79
CA ILE A 12 -21.16 -2.49 5.39
C ILE A 12 -21.27 -2.15 6.89
N SER A 13 -21.83 -3.07 7.67
CA SER A 13 -21.63 -3.07 9.13
C SER A 13 -20.27 -3.70 9.42
N MET A 14 -19.30 -2.89 9.84
CA MET A 14 -17.99 -3.41 10.27
C MET A 14 -18.15 -3.93 11.70
N VAL A 15 -18.45 -5.23 11.84
CA VAL A 15 -18.77 -5.89 13.11
C VAL A 15 -17.68 -5.65 14.17
N GLY A 16 -18.12 -5.16 15.33
CA GLY A 16 -17.33 -4.91 16.51
C GLY A 16 -16.97 -6.17 17.29
N VAL A 17 -15.84 -6.79 16.93
CA VAL A 17 -15.03 -7.52 17.92
C VAL A 17 -13.79 -6.68 18.16
N ARG A 18 -13.41 -6.49 19.43
CA ARG A 18 -12.24 -5.72 19.89
C ARG A 18 -10.90 -6.43 19.57
N GLU A 19 -10.83 -7.04 18.40
CA GLU A 19 -9.65 -7.67 17.83
C GLU A 19 -9.08 -6.78 16.73
N ARG A 20 -7.78 -6.94 16.46
CA ARG A 20 -7.07 -6.12 15.48
C ARG A 20 -7.52 -6.48 14.06
N THR A 21 -8.52 -5.78 13.53
CA THR A 21 -9.05 -6.00 12.17
C THR A 21 -8.25 -5.22 11.11
N SER A 22 -8.17 -5.80 9.91
CA SER A 22 -7.52 -5.19 8.74
C SER A 22 -8.55 -4.76 7.70
N TYR A 23 -8.65 -3.46 7.45
CA TYR A 23 -9.62 -2.87 6.52
C TYR A 23 -8.99 -2.55 5.15
N LEU A 24 -9.77 -2.73 4.09
CA LEU A 24 -9.43 -2.31 2.73
C LEU A 24 -9.40 -0.78 2.64
N ILE A 25 -8.61 -0.25 1.70
CA ILE A 25 -8.56 1.20 1.47
C ILE A 25 -9.92 1.75 1.01
N GLU A 26 -10.66 0.98 0.21
CA GLU A 26 -12.01 1.36 -0.26
C GLU A 26 -12.97 1.60 0.90
N GLU A 27 -13.01 0.66 1.86
CA GLU A 27 -13.82 0.76 3.07
C GLU A 27 -13.43 1.99 3.89
N LYS A 28 -12.12 2.19 4.12
CA LYS A 28 -11.61 3.36 4.84
C LYS A 28 -11.99 4.67 4.14
N LEU A 29 -11.97 4.71 2.80
CA LEU A 29 -12.36 5.89 2.02
C LEU A 29 -13.86 6.21 2.15
N ILE A 30 -14.73 5.19 2.22
CA ILE A 30 -16.17 5.38 2.47
C ILE A 30 -16.38 6.04 3.83
N VAL A 31 -15.71 5.53 4.86
CA VAL A 31 -15.77 6.11 6.22
C VAL A 31 -15.25 7.54 6.25
N VAL A 32 -14.14 7.82 5.57
CA VAL A 32 -13.58 9.18 5.50
C VAL A 32 -14.55 10.14 4.81
N LYS A 33 -15.16 9.76 3.68
CA LYS A 33 -16.17 10.58 2.99
C LYS A 33 -17.36 10.90 3.89
N TYR A 34 -17.87 9.90 4.60
CA TYR A 34 -18.98 10.10 5.53
C TYR A 34 -18.59 11.00 6.71
N ALA A 35 -17.37 10.84 7.25
CA ALA A 35 -16.87 11.65 8.36
C ALA A 35 -16.62 13.12 7.98
N LEU A 36 -16.26 13.40 6.72
CA LEU A 36 -16.11 14.77 6.21
C LEU A 36 -17.46 15.50 6.10
N VAL A 37 -18.55 14.78 5.83
CA VAL A 37 -19.90 15.36 5.71
C VAL A 37 -20.61 15.45 7.05
N ASN A 38 -20.62 14.37 7.84
CA ASN A 38 -21.42 14.25 9.06
C ASN A 38 -20.62 14.47 10.35
N GLY A 39 -19.30 14.66 10.23
CA GLY A 39 -18.41 14.79 11.35
C GLY A 39 -17.92 13.44 11.90
N ARG A 40 -16.76 13.49 12.56
CA ARG A 40 -16.02 12.31 13.04
C ARG A 40 -16.82 11.48 14.05
N ASN A 41 -17.50 12.12 14.99
CA ASN A 41 -18.20 11.40 16.06
C ASN A 41 -19.46 10.70 15.55
N ALA A 42 -20.15 11.27 14.55
CA ALA A 42 -21.26 10.62 13.87
C ALA A 42 -20.78 9.40 13.07
N ALA A 43 -19.65 9.51 12.37
CA ALA A 43 -19.04 8.39 11.66
C ALA A 43 -18.62 7.25 12.61
N ALA A 44 -18.04 7.59 13.76
CA ALA A 44 -17.67 6.61 14.78
C ALA A 44 -18.87 5.78 15.26
N ARG A 45 -20.01 6.43 15.51
CA ARG A 45 -21.26 5.75 15.89
C ARG A 45 -21.88 4.94 14.75
N TYR A 46 -21.86 5.50 13.54
CA TYR A 46 -22.49 4.86 12.37
C TYR A 46 -21.76 3.58 11.92
N PHE A 47 -20.42 3.61 11.94
CA PHE A 47 -19.58 2.47 11.53
C PHE A 47 -19.08 1.61 12.69
N ASP A 48 -19.50 1.92 13.92
CA ASP A 48 -19.01 1.30 15.16
C ASP A 48 -17.47 1.25 15.26
N LEU A 49 -16.85 2.39 14.98
CA LEU A 49 -15.39 2.56 14.94
C LEU A 49 -14.88 3.54 15.98
N ASN A 50 -13.64 3.35 16.38
CA ASN A 50 -12.95 4.29 17.25
C ASN A 50 -12.72 5.65 16.56
N ALA A 51 -13.24 6.74 17.15
CA ALA A 51 -13.04 8.09 16.63
C ALA A 51 -11.57 8.49 16.41
N PRO A 52 -10.59 8.09 17.26
CA PRO A 52 -9.17 8.31 16.97
C PRO A 52 -8.68 7.61 15.70
N MET A 53 -9.22 6.43 15.37
CA MET A 53 -8.86 5.70 14.16
C MET A 53 -9.35 6.43 12.91
N ILE A 54 -10.59 6.90 12.92
CA ILE A 54 -11.16 7.70 11.83
C ILE A 54 -10.34 8.97 11.62
N ARG A 55 -9.90 9.65 12.70
CA ARG A 55 -9.01 10.82 12.59
C ARG A 55 -7.71 10.49 11.85
N ARG A 56 -7.07 9.36 12.18
CA ARG A 56 -5.85 8.90 11.49
C ARG A 56 -6.12 8.62 10.01
N TRP A 57 -7.25 7.99 9.70
CA TRP A 57 -7.66 7.69 8.34
C TRP A 57 -7.92 8.94 7.50
N ILE A 58 -8.56 9.96 8.07
CA ILE A 58 -8.74 11.26 7.39
C ILE A 58 -7.37 11.85 7.01
N LYS A 59 -6.41 11.87 7.95
CA LYS A 59 -5.05 12.40 7.69
C LYS A 59 -4.31 11.62 6.60
N GLN A 60 -4.50 10.30 6.55
CA GLN A 60 -3.82 9.42 5.58
C GLN A 60 -4.56 9.31 4.24
N SER A 61 -5.79 9.83 4.14
CA SER A 61 -6.65 9.64 2.98
C SER A 61 -6.11 10.26 1.69
N ASP A 62 -5.29 11.31 1.79
CA ASP A 62 -4.65 11.93 0.64
C ASP A 62 -3.61 11.03 -0.02
N ASP A 63 -2.87 10.25 0.78
CA ASP A 63 -1.90 9.27 0.27
C ASP A 63 -2.61 8.09 -0.42
N TRP A 64 -3.83 7.75 0.01
CA TRP A 64 -4.59 6.62 -0.51
C TRP A 64 -5.21 6.88 -1.89
N LYS A 65 -5.50 8.14 -2.23
CA LYS A 65 -6.12 8.50 -3.53
C LYS A 65 -5.23 8.12 -4.73
N LYS A 66 -3.91 8.08 -4.53
CA LYS A 66 -2.91 7.77 -5.57
C LYS A 66 -2.64 6.28 -5.73
N GLU A 67 -3.13 5.45 -4.82
CA GLU A 67 -2.75 4.03 -4.68
C GLU A 67 -3.86 3.06 -5.10
N ASN A 68 -3.49 1.78 -5.27
CA ASN A 68 -4.44 0.73 -5.59
C ASN A 68 -5.41 0.49 -4.42
N LYS A 69 -6.69 0.77 -4.68
CA LYS A 69 -7.79 0.73 -3.74
C LYS A 69 -8.06 -0.66 -3.12
N LYS A 70 -7.63 -1.74 -3.78
CA LYS A 70 -7.78 -3.13 -3.28
C LYS A 70 -6.75 -3.54 -2.21
N LYS A 71 -5.75 -2.71 -1.91
CA LYS A 71 -4.74 -3.02 -0.87
C LYS A 71 -5.33 -2.79 0.54
N LYS A 72 -4.84 -3.52 1.54
CA LYS A 72 -5.16 -3.28 2.98
C LYS A 72 -4.12 -2.40 3.69
N HIS A 73 -2.88 -2.42 3.20
CA HIS A 73 -1.75 -1.69 3.75
C HIS A 73 -1.09 -0.81 2.69
N ILE A 74 -0.81 0.44 3.06
CA ILE A 74 -0.04 1.41 2.26
C ILE A 74 1.18 1.82 3.07
N GLY A 75 2.35 1.84 2.42
CA GLY A 75 3.62 2.20 3.06
C GLY A 75 4.11 1.19 4.09
N SER A 76 3.56 -0.02 4.11
CA SER A 76 4.04 -1.13 4.94
C SER A 76 5.06 -1.96 4.17
N GLY A 77 6.03 -2.53 4.88
CA GLY A 77 7.08 -3.39 4.31
C GLY A 77 8.49 -2.83 4.49
N ARG A 78 9.48 -3.64 4.13
CA ARG A 78 10.90 -3.25 4.14
C ARG A 78 11.16 -2.32 2.96
N LYS A 79 11.83 -1.19 3.21
CA LYS A 79 12.30 -0.30 2.14
C LYS A 79 13.42 -0.99 1.36
N ALA A 80 13.53 -0.67 0.07
CA ALA A 80 14.61 -1.13 -0.79
C ALA A 80 15.97 -0.73 -0.20
N PHE A 81 16.94 -1.66 -0.20
CA PHE A 81 18.32 -1.39 0.23
C PHE A 81 19.05 -0.64 -0.86
N TYR A 82 18.83 -1.06 -2.11
CA TYR A 82 19.48 -0.50 -3.28
C TYR A 82 18.42 -0.06 -4.29
N PRO A 83 17.70 1.06 -4.06
CA PRO A 83 16.56 1.46 -4.89
C PRO A 83 16.85 1.42 -6.40
N LYS A 84 17.99 1.98 -6.83
CA LYS A 84 18.35 2.03 -8.25
C LYS A 84 18.73 0.67 -8.84
N ALA A 85 19.29 -0.24 -8.02
CA ALA A 85 19.66 -1.58 -8.46
C ALA A 85 18.43 -2.50 -8.51
N GLU A 86 17.57 -2.43 -7.50
CA GLU A 86 16.29 -3.15 -7.43
C GLU A 86 15.34 -2.73 -8.56
N ASP A 87 15.30 -1.44 -8.93
CA ASP A 87 14.52 -0.96 -10.08
C ASP A 87 14.99 -1.57 -11.41
N LYS A 88 16.31 -1.68 -11.62
CA LYS A 88 16.88 -2.34 -12.80
C LYS A 88 16.53 -3.82 -12.83
N LEU A 89 16.65 -4.50 -11.68
CA LEU A 89 16.28 -5.90 -11.53
C LEU A 89 14.80 -6.12 -11.82
N TYR A 90 13.93 -5.27 -11.30
CA TYR A 90 12.48 -5.35 -11.53
C TYR A 90 12.12 -5.25 -13.01
N LYS A 91 12.71 -4.28 -13.73
CA LYS A 91 12.52 -4.13 -15.19
C LYS A 91 12.97 -5.39 -15.94
N TRP A 92 14.10 -5.97 -15.54
CA TRP A 92 14.59 -7.21 -16.12
C TRP A 92 13.63 -8.39 -15.88
N ILE A 93 13.11 -8.56 -14.65
CA ILE A 93 12.14 -9.63 -14.33
C ILE A 93 10.87 -9.51 -15.17
N ILE A 94 10.33 -8.30 -15.33
CA ILE A 94 9.16 -8.06 -16.18
C ILE A 94 9.45 -8.48 -17.62
N ASP A 95 10.59 -8.09 -18.16
CA ASP A 95 10.99 -8.43 -19.52
C ASP A 95 11.10 -9.95 -19.73
N GLN A 96 11.71 -10.67 -18.78
CA GLN A 96 11.78 -12.14 -18.82
C GLN A 96 10.38 -12.78 -18.80
N ARG A 97 9.49 -12.31 -17.90
CA ARG A 97 8.12 -12.84 -17.81
C ARG A 97 7.29 -12.54 -19.05
N LYS A 98 7.49 -11.38 -19.68
CA LYS A 98 6.85 -11.03 -20.96
C LYS A 98 7.29 -11.95 -22.09
N LYS A 99 8.53 -12.45 -22.04
CA LYS A 99 9.06 -13.45 -22.98
C LYS A 99 8.58 -14.88 -22.68
N GLY A 100 7.73 -15.07 -21.68
CA GLY A 100 7.25 -16.40 -21.27
C GLY A 100 8.27 -17.22 -20.49
N LEU A 101 9.39 -16.62 -20.06
CA LEU A 101 10.41 -17.31 -19.30
C LEU A 101 10.08 -17.32 -17.80
N ALA A 102 10.16 -18.51 -17.19
CA ALA A 102 10.04 -18.65 -15.74
C ALA A 102 11.29 -18.08 -15.07
N VAL A 103 11.09 -17.14 -14.13
CA VAL A 103 12.18 -16.51 -13.38
C VAL A 103 12.33 -17.19 -12.02
N ASN A 104 13.44 -17.90 -11.82
CA ASN A 104 13.77 -18.57 -10.56
C ASN A 104 14.60 -17.65 -9.63
N TYR A 105 14.59 -17.95 -8.33
CA TYR A 105 15.34 -17.21 -7.31
C TYR A 105 16.84 -17.12 -7.61
N THR A 106 17.45 -18.22 -8.06
CA THR A 106 18.88 -18.25 -8.42
C THR A 106 19.22 -17.28 -9.54
N MET A 107 18.36 -17.16 -10.56
CA MET A 107 18.54 -16.22 -11.65
C MET A 107 18.45 -14.77 -11.16
N VAL A 108 17.49 -14.49 -10.28
CA VAL A 108 17.32 -13.17 -9.66
C VAL A 108 18.56 -12.81 -8.83
N LYS A 109 19.07 -13.75 -8.01
CA LYS A 109 20.28 -13.57 -7.21
C LYS A 109 21.50 -13.27 -8.11
N LEU A 110 21.74 -14.08 -9.14
CA LEU A 110 22.85 -13.86 -10.07
C LEU A 110 22.73 -12.50 -10.79
N GLN A 111 21.50 -12.13 -11.18
CA GLN A 111 21.26 -10.88 -11.87
C GLN A 111 21.48 -9.65 -10.97
N ILE A 112 21.09 -9.69 -9.70
CA ILE A 112 21.36 -8.57 -8.80
C ILE A 112 22.85 -8.41 -8.51
N HIS A 113 23.60 -9.51 -8.35
CA HIS A 113 25.06 -9.44 -8.24
C HIS A 113 25.70 -8.82 -9.49
N LYS A 114 25.19 -9.16 -10.68
CA LYS A 114 25.65 -8.56 -11.94
C LYS A 114 25.38 -7.05 -11.99
N ILE A 115 24.18 -6.61 -11.58
CA ILE A 115 23.80 -5.18 -11.54
C ILE A 115 24.65 -4.42 -10.52
N LEU A 116 24.91 -5.00 -9.35
CA LEU A 116 25.74 -4.39 -8.32
C LEU A 116 27.20 -4.22 -8.76
N LYS A 117 27.70 -5.06 -9.68
CA LYS A 117 29.03 -4.92 -10.28
C LYS A 117 29.13 -3.83 -11.36
N GLU A 118 28.01 -3.22 -11.78
CA GLU A 118 28.06 -2.15 -12.77
C GLU A 118 28.72 -0.90 -12.16
N PRO A 119 29.65 -0.23 -12.88
CA PRO A 119 30.41 0.90 -12.32
C PRO A 119 29.51 2.08 -11.92
N VAL A 120 28.38 2.26 -12.62
CA VAL A 120 27.37 3.27 -12.28
C VAL A 120 26.72 2.98 -10.92
N ILE A 121 26.43 1.72 -10.63
CA ILE A 121 25.80 1.29 -9.37
C ILE A 121 26.82 1.28 -8.24
N GLN A 122 28.04 0.81 -8.48
CA GLN A 122 29.14 0.85 -7.50
C GLN A 122 29.49 2.27 -7.07
N ARG A 123 29.48 3.24 -8.00
CA ARG A 123 29.70 4.65 -7.64
C ARG A 123 28.59 5.19 -6.72
N LEU A 124 27.37 4.70 -6.86
CA LEU A 124 26.22 5.13 -6.06
C LEU A 124 26.15 4.45 -4.70
N TYR A 125 26.59 3.19 -4.65
CA TYR A 125 26.65 2.38 -3.44
C TYR A 125 28.05 1.77 -3.36
N PRO A 126 29.05 2.55 -2.90
CA PRO A 126 30.38 2.01 -2.64
C PRO A 126 30.24 1.04 -1.48
N THR A 127 30.05 -0.24 -1.80
CA THR A 127 30.13 -1.30 -0.83
C THR A 127 31.56 -1.24 -0.28
N GLY A 128 31.74 -0.85 0.98
CA GLY A 128 32.91 -1.31 1.73
C GLY A 128 32.91 -2.83 1.65
N ASP A 129 34.09 -3.45 1.62
CA ASP A 129 34.36 -4.85 1.26
C ASP A 129 33.61 -5.91 2.10
N ASP A 130 32.28 -5.88 2.12
CA ASP A 130 31.41 -6.89 2.69
C ASP A 130 31.09 -7.86 1.55
N GLU A 131 31.89 -8.92 1.52
CA GLU A 131 31.70 -10.11 0.70
C GLU A 131 30.27 -10.64 0.89
N PHE A 132 29.52 -10.77 -0.22
CA PHE A 132 28.22 -11.45 -0.29
C PHE A 132 28.32 -12.75 -1.08
#